data_AF-A0A4P8SE70-F1
#
_entry.id   AF-A0A4P8SE70-F1
#
_cell.length_a   1.000
_cell.length_b   1.000
_cell.length_c   1.000
_cell.angle_alpha   90.00
_cell.angle_beta   90.00
_cell.angle_gamma   90.00
#
_symmetry.space_group_name_H-M   'P 1'
#
loop_
_entity.id
_entity.type
_entity.pdbx_description
1 polymer ?
#
loop_
_entity_poly.entity_id
_entity_poly.type
_entity_poly.pdbx_seq_one_letter_code
_entity_poly.pdbx_strand_id
1 'polypeptide(L)'
;MNNKILYRPLYNPIYFRYSFCFVFALAVIINCMNLNGESSLYILFIFSVIFLGIGFYSKPIWFLLLATLIIVTCRYFLISDSASNIGVFLIHFLTYLLITLISSGLMKYVQKVQEDNLELTIALANALNSRDQYTSHHSENVARYSVQIAEKMNLSKESCEIIRKGALLHDIGKIGIPEDILGKKGKLTDEEYEIIKSHPTLGHNMIKHIGDFHKNGLLDIVLYHHERYDGKGYPIGLKGNQIPLFARIVAIADTFDAITTKRVYREEYDIEYALDEIQKNKGKQFDSEIVDIFLSLFDQS
;
A
#
# COMPACT_ATOMS: atom_id res chain seq x y z
N MET A 1 9.77 14.66 7.26
CA MET A 1 9.97 13.23 6.97
C MET A 1 9.83 12.32 8.22
N ASN A 2 9.00 12.64 9.22
CA ASN A 2 8.99 11.90 10.51
C ASN A 2 7.62 11.39 11.02
N ASN A 3 6.55 11.45 10.22
CA ASN A 3 5.24 10.94 10.64
C ASN A 3 4.95 9.49 10.19
N LYS A 4 5.85 8.84 9.44
CA LYS A 4 5.62 7.49 8.87
C LYS A 4 5.74 6.34 9.90
N ILE A 5 6.42 6.55 11.03
CA ILE A 5 6.65 5.48 12.03
C ILE A 5 5.43 5.27 12.95
N LEU A 6 4.63 6.31 13.21
CA LEU A 6 3.61 6.26 14.25
C LEU A 6 2.34 5.48 13.86
N TYR A 7 2.02 5.37 12.55
CA TYR A 7 0.77 4.76 12.08
C TYR A 7 0.92 3.30 11.62
N ARG A 8 2.15 2.79 11.54
CA ARG A 8 2.49 1.43 11.10
C ARG A 8 1.79 0.29 11.86
N PRO A 9 1.54 0.41 13.18
CA PRO A 9 0.83 -0.63 13.93
C PRO A 9 -0.67 -0.64 13.66
N LEU A 10 -1.28 0.53 13.41
CA LEU A 10 -2.74 0.71 13.42
C LEU A 10 -3.45 -0.05 12.28
N TYR A 11 -2.78 -0.21 11.14
CA TYR A 11 -3.35 -0.88 9.97
C TYR A 11 -2.99 -2.36 9.85
N ASN A 12 -2.08 -2.88 10.69
CA ASN A 12 -1.68 -4.28 10.64
C ASN A 12 -2.15 -5.04 11.89
N PRO A 13 -3.22 -5.85 11.75
CA PRO A 13 -3.81 -6.63 12.84
C PRO A 13 -2.82 -7.53 13.59
N ILE A 14 -1.71 -7.94 12.96
CA ILE A 14 -0.72 -8.84 13.56
C ILE A 14 -0.09 -8.24 14.82
N TYR A 15 0.22 -6.94 14.82
CA TYR A 15 0.79 -6.30 16.00
C TYR A 15 -0.18 -6.34 17.18
N PHE A 16 -1.48 -6.17 16.92
CA PHE A 16 -2.51 -6.28 17.95
C PHE A 16 -2.68 -7.70 18.49
N ARG A 17 -2.41 -8.75 17.69
CA ARG A 17 -2.38 -10.13 18.20
C ARG A 17 -1.24 -10.33 19.20
N TYR A 18 -0.05 -9.84 18.88
CA TYR A 18 1.08 -9.91 19.81
C TYR A 18 0.84 -9.08 21.07
N SER A 19 0.33 -7.85 20.91
CA SER A 19 -0.05 -6.99 22.03
C SER A 19 -1.12 -7.63 22.90
N PHE A 20 -2.11 -8.31 22.31
CA PHE A 20 -3.10 -9.07 23.06
C PHE A 20 -2.44 -10.14 23.94
N CYS A 21 -1.62 -11.01 23.36
CA CYS A 21 -0.97 -12.08 24.11
C CYS A 21 -0.10 -11.53 25.25
N PHE A 22 0.68 -10.48 24.98
CA PHE A 22 1.54 -9.84 25.96
C PHE A 22 0.76 -9.19 27.10
N VAL A 23 -0.22 -8.33 26.77
CA VAL A 23 -1.00 -7.60 27.79
C VAL A 23 -1.86 -8.56 28.60
N PHE A 24 -2.44 -9.59 27.99
CA PHE A 24 -3.24 -10.57 28.72
C PHE A 24 -2.39 -11.41 29.68
N ALA A 25 -1.21 -11.88 29.25
CA ALA A 25 -0.29 -12.58 30.12
C ALA A 25 0.17 -11.69 31.28
N LEU A 26 0.51 -10.42 30.99
CA LEU A 26 0.90 -9.44 32.01
C LEU A 26 -0.24 -9.18 33.01
N ALA A 27 -1.48 -9.07 32.53
CA ALA A 27 -2.67 -8.90 33.37
C ALA A 27 -2.83 -10.07 34.34
N VAL A 28 -2.70 -11.30 33.84
CA VAL A 28 -2.80 -12.51 34.67
C VAL A 28 -1.65 -12.56 35.70
N ILE A 29 -0.41 -12.36 35.28
CA ILE A 29 0.77 -12.45 36.18
C ILE A 29 0.68 -11.42 37.30
N ILE A 30 0.42 -10.15 36.98
CA ILE A 30 0.39 -9.09 38.00
C ILE A 30 -0.75 -9.33 39.00
N ASN A 31 -1.95 -9.67 38.53
CA ASN A 31 -3.07 -9.89 39.43
C ASN A 31 -2.94 -11.21 40.23
N CYS A 32 -2.26 -12.23 39.70
CA CYS A 32 -1.84 -13.39 40.48
C CYS A 32 -0.84 -13.03 41.59
N MET A 33 0.11 -12.14 41.34
CA MET A 33 1.09 -11.71 42.34
C MET A 33 0.48 -10.77 43.39
N ASN A 34 -0.55 -10.01 43.03
CA ASN A 34 -1.15 -8.97 43.86
C ASN A 34 -2.41 -9.42 44.63
N LEU A 35 -2.45 -10.69 45.06
CA LEU A 35 -3.58 -11.30 45.77
C LEU A 35 -3.98 -10.58 47.09
N ASN A 36 -3.15 -9.65 47.60
CA ASN A 36 -3.35 -8.93 48.86
C ASN A 36 -3.98 -7.52 48.73
N GLY A 37 -4.42 -7.12 47.52
CA GLY A 37 -5.54 -6.17 47.39
C GLY A 37 -5.26 -4.66 47.38
N GLU A 38 -4.02 -4.18 47.36
CA GLU A 38 -3.78 -2.73 47.42
C GLU A 38 -3.81 -2.01 46.05
N SER A 39 -3.69 -2.71 44.91
CA SER A 39 -3.82 -2.09 43.57
C SER A 39 -4.14 -3.10 42.44
N SER A 40 -5.42 -3.43 42.21
CA SER A 40 -5.79 -4.29 41.08
C SER A 40 -5.69 -3.53 39.74
N LEU A 41 -4.92 -4.06 38.78
CA LEU A 41 -4.77 -3.45 37.45
C LEU A 41 -5.87 -3.91 36.49
N TYR A 42 -7.12 -3.60 36.84
CA TYR A 42 -8.31 -3.95 36.03
C TYR A 42 -8.21 -3.43 34.58
N ILE A 43 -7.49 -2.32 34.38
CA ILE A 43 -7.31 -1.69 33.08
C ILE A 43 -6.61 -2.59 32.05
N LEU A 44 -5.75 -3.51 32.50
CA LEU A 44 -5.03 -4.43 31.61
C LEU A 44 -5.99 -5.45 30.96
N PHE A 45 -7.03 -5.86 31.66
CA PHE A 45 -8.08 -6.72 31.09
C PHE A 45 -8.91 -5.96 30.04
N ILE A 46 -9.16 -4.67 30.24
CA ILE A 46 -9.82 -3.80 29.23
C ILE A 46 -8.95 -3.68 27.97
N PHE A 47 -7.65 -3.41 28.12
CA PHE A 47 -6.74 -3.38 26.96
C PHE A 47 -6.66 -4.75 26.25
N SER A 48 -6.73 -5.84 27.00
CA SER A 48 -6.75 -7.20 26.43
C SER A 48 -7.96 -7.42 25.52
N VAL A 49 -9.16 -7.02 25.94
CA VAL A 49 -10.37 -7.18 25.10
C VAL A 49 -10.40 -6.25 23.88
N ILE A 50 -9.82 -5.05 24.01
CA ILE A 50 -9.64 -4.14 22.86
C ILE A 50 -8.70 -4.80 21.83
N PHE A 51 -7.52 -5.27 22.26
CA PHE A 51 -6.56 -5.90 21.36
C PHE A 51 -7.04 -7.23 20.79
N LEU A 52 -7.83 -8.00 21.55
CA LEU A 52 -8.53 -9.19 21.04
C LEU A 52 -9.45 -8.80 19.88
N GLY A 53 -10.30 -7.80 20.07
CA GLY A 53 -11.23 -7.32 19.04
C GLY A 53 -10.50 -6.86 17.78
N ILE A 54 -9.46 -6.03 17.92
CA ILE A 54 -8.69 -5.51 16.78
C ILE A 54 -7.87 -6.62 16.08
N GLY A 55 -7.08 -7.39 16.84
CA GLY A 55 -6.13 -8.35 16.27
C GLY A 55 -6.80 -9.56 15.60
N PHE A 56 -7.98 -9.93 16.08
CA PHE A 56 -8.74 -11.08 15.59
C PHE A 56 -10.06 -10.70 14.91
N TYR A 57 -10.15 -9.47 14.39
CA TYR A 57 -11.36 -8.96 13.72
C TYR A 57 -11.91 -9.87 12.61
N SER A 58 -11.05 -10.58 11.88
CA SER A 58 -11.44 -11.50 10.79
C SER A 58 -11.91 -12.88 11.27
N LYS A 59 -11.81 -13.18 12.56
CA LYS A 59 -12.28 -14.45 13.13
C LYS A 59 -13.81 -14.45 13.31
N PRO A 60 -14.43 -15.65 13.33
CA PRO A 60 -15.87 -15.76 13.51
C PRO A 60 -16.30 -15.27 14.91
N ILE A 61 -17.55 -14.81 15.04
CA ILE A 61 -18.07 -14.20 16.28
C ILE A 61 -17.96 -15.16 17.48
N TRP A 62 -18.16 -16.46 17.28
CA TRP A 62 -18.04 -17.47 18.35
C TRP A 62 -16.63 -17.54 18.95
N PHE A 63 -15.59 -17.30 18.13
CA PHE A 63 -14.21 -17.26 18.63
C PHE A 63 -13.99 -16.07 19.56
N LEU A 64 -14.51 -14.89 19.18
CA LEU A 64 -14.43 -13.69 19.99
C LEU A 64 -15.22 -13.86 21.29
N LEU A 65 -16.43 -14.43 21.23
CA LEU A 65 -17.25 -14.75 22.40
C LEU A 65 -16.51 -15.64 23.40
N LEU A 66 -15.92 -16.74 22.92
CA LEU A 66 -15.19 -17.69 23.77
C LEU A 66 -13.94 -17.03 24.39
N ALA A 67 -13.17 -16.29 23.61
CA ALA A 67 -11.98 -15.60 24.09
C ALA A 67 -12.32 -14.52 25.13
N THR A 68 -13.37 -13.73 24.90
CA THR A 68 -13.87 -12.76 25.88
C THR A 68 -14.35 -13.44 27.16
N LEU A 69 -15.05 -14.56 27.05
CA LEU A 69 -15.49 -15.34 28.22
C LEU A 69 -14.29 -15.76 29.08
N ILE A 70 -13.24 -16.30 28.47
CA ILE A 70 -12.00 -16.68 29.17
C ILE A 70 -11.39 -15.48 29.90
N ILE A 71 -11.28 -14.33 29.25
CA ILE A 71 -10.72 -13.11 29.85
C ILE A 71 -11.53 -12.67 31.07
N VAL A 72 -12.87 -12.69 30.96
CA VAL A 72 -13.78 -12.29 32.04
C VAL A 72 -13.72 -13.29 33.20
N THR A 73 -13.65 -14.59 32.91
CA THR A 73 -13.45 -15.63 33.93
C THR A 73 -12.11 -15.44 34.66
N CYS A 74 -11.01 -15.21 33.94
CA CYS A 74 -9.72 -14.90 34.57
C CYS A 74 -9.81 -13.65 35.46
N ARG A 75 -10.43 -12.56 34.96
CA ARG A 75 -10.63 -11.33 35.74
C ARG A 75 -11.47 -11.57 37.00
N TYR A 76 -12.53 -12.38 36.89
CA TYR A 76 -13.43 -12.69 38.01
C TYR A 76 -12.72 -13.46 39.13
N PHE A 77 -11.84 -14.40 38.80
CA PHE A 77 -11.09 -15.18 39.81
C PHE A 77 -9.89 -14.44 40.39
N LEU A 78 -9.22 -13.60 39.59
CA LEU A 78 -7.99 -12.93 40.01
C LEU A 78 -8.22 -11.60 40.73
N ILE A 79 -9.36 -10.95 40.48
CA ILE A 79 -9.72 -9.68 41.12
C ILE A 79 -10.90 -9.95 42.05
N SER A 80 -10.60 -10.08 43.34
CA SER A 80 -11.60 -10.23 44.39
C SER A 80 -12.34 -8.92 44.63
N ASP A 81 -13.42 -8.68 43.89
CA ASP A 81 -14.36 -7.60 44.19
C ASP A 81 -15.20 -7.96 45.45
N SER A 82 -15.42 -6.99 46.34
CA SER A 82 -16.21 -7.15 47.56
C SER A 82 -17.68 -7.53 47.32
N ALA A 83 -18.15 -7.42 46.07
CA ALA A 83 -19.50 -7.75 45.60
C ALA A 83 -19.50 -8.85 44.51
N SER A 84 -18.63 -9.85 44.62
CA SER A 84 -18.44 -10.96 43.66
C SER A 84 -19.66 -11.89 43.52
N ASN A 85 -20.74 -11.38 42.92
CA ASN A 85 -21.94 -12.13 42.59
C ASN A 85 -22.06 -12.40 41.07
N ILE A 86 -22.99 -13.27 40.69
CA ILE A 86 -23.20 -13.66 39.28
C ILE A 86 -23.63 -12.47 38.40
N GLY A 87 -24.32 -11.47 38.98
CA GLY A 87 -24.71 -10.26 38.27
C GLY A 87 -23.51 -9.42 37.84
N VAL A 88 -22.52 -9.26 38.72
CA VAL A 88 -21.26 -8.56 38.39
C VAL A 88 -20.50 -9.29 37.30
N PHE A 89 -20.47 -10.63 37.32
CA PHE A 89 -19.87 -11.42 36.24
C PHE A 89 -20.57 -11.16 34.89
N LEU A 90 -21.90 -11.21 34.86
CA LEU A 90 -22.69 -10.98 33.64
C LEU A 90 -22.51 -9.56 33.09
N ILE A 91 -22.44 -8.55 33.95
CA ILE A 91 -22.18 -7.16 33.54
C ILE A 91 -20.78 -7.03 32.91
N HIS A 92 -19.75 -7.62 33.52
CA HIS A 92 -18.40 -7.62 32.94
C HIS A 92 -18.36 -8.39 31.63
N PHE A 93 -19.02 -9.54 31.55
CA PHE A 93 -19.10 -10.31 30.31
C PHE A 93 -19.74 -9.50 29.19
N LEU A 94 -20.90 -8.88 29.45
CA LEU A 94 -21.61 -8.07 28.46
C LEU A 94 -20.79 -6.85 28.02
N THR A 95 -20.20 -6.11 28.98
CA THR A 95 -19.39 -4.92 28.67
C THR A 95 -18.12 -5.27 27.89
N TYR A 96 -17.40 -6.33 28.27
CA TYR A 96 -16.18 -6.75 27.60
C TYR A 96 -16.48 -7.32 26.22
N LEU A 97 -17.61 -8.01 26.06
CA LEU A 97 -18.09 -8.48 24.77
C LEU A 97 -18.41 -7.30 23.86
N LEU A 98 -19.12 -6.30 24.37
CA LEU A 98 -19.43 -5.09 23.61
C LEU A 98 -18.15 -4.38 23.13
N ILE A 99 -17.16 -4.21 24.01
CA ILE A 99 -15.85 -3.63 23.66
C ILE A 99 -15.18 -4.46 22.56
N THR A 100 -15.11 -5.79 22.72
CA THR A 100 -14.48 -6.70 21.75
C THR A 100 -15.16 -6.59 20.37
N LEU A 101 -16.50 -6.56 20.34
CA LEU A 101 -17.27 -6.46 19.11
C LEU A 101 -17.14 -5.08 18.45
N ILE A 102 -17.15 -3.98 19.21
CA ILE A 102 -16.92 -2.63 18.69
C ILE A 102 -15.51 -2.53 18.11
N SER A 103 -14.49 -2.97 18.84
CA SER A 103 -13.10 -2.96 18.37
C SER A 103 -12.90 -3.81 17.11
N SER A 104 -13.53 -4.97 17.03
CA SER A 104 -13.56 -5.82 15.82
C SER A 104 -14.28 -5.13 14.65
N GLY A 105 -15.44 -4.53 14.90
CA GLY A 105 -16.22 -3.79 13.89
C GLY A 105 -15.45 -2.60 13.32
N LEU A 106 -14.78 -1.83 14.18
CA LEU A 106 -13.93 -0.71 13.75
C LEU A 106 -12.77 -1.18 12.88
N MET A 107 -12.07 -2.26 13.25
CA MET A 107 -11.00 -2.79 12.42
C MET A 107 -11.51 -3.35 11.09
N LYS A 108 -12.68 -4.03 11.07
CA LYS A 108 -13.34 -4.43 9.82
C LYS A 108 -13.63 -3.23 8.92
N TYR A 109 -14.17 -2.16 9.48
CA TYR A 109 -14.47 -0.93 8.74
C TYR A 109 -13.20 -0.29 8.16
N VAL A 110 -12.13 -0.18 8.96
CA VAL A 110 -10.84 0.35 8.50
C VAL A 110 -10.28 -0.47 7.33
N GLN A 111 -10.31 -1.80 7.42
CA GLN A 111 -9.83 -2.68 6.34
C GLN A 111 -10.70 -2.56 5.09
N LYS A 112 -12.03 -2.50 5.24
CA LYS A 112 -12.97 -2.31 4.14
C LYS A 112 -12.71 -1.01 3.38
N VAL A 113 -12.49 0.10 4.10
CA VAL A 113 -12.15 1.40 3.49
C VAL A 113 -10.83 1.32 2.72
N GLN A 114 -9.85 0.56 3.20
CA GLN A 114 -8.58 0.38 2.48
C GLN A 114 -8.77 -0.41 1.18
N GLU A 115 -9.57 -1.47 1.19
CA GLU A 115 -9.94 -2.25 0.01
C GLU A 115 -10.70 -1.40 -1.01
N ASP A 116 -11.75 -0.69 -0.56
CA ASP A 116 -12.58 0.16 -1.43
C ASP A 116 -11.73 1.28 -2.10
N ASN A 117 -10.74 1.83 -1.39
CA ASN A 117 -9.80 2.81 -1.96
C ASN A 117 -8.92 2.21 -3.07
N LEU A 118 -8.50 0.95 -2.95
CA LEU A 118 -7.77 0.26 -4.01
C LEU A 118 -8.68 -0.04 -5.20
N GLU A 119 -9.89 -0.53 -4.96
CA GLU A 119 -10.89 -0.78 -6.02
C GLU A 119 -11.22 0.50 -6.80
N LEU A 120 -11.40 1.63 -6.10
CA LEU A 120 -11.61 2.93 -6.73
C LEU A 120 -10.41 3.36 -7.57
N THR A 121 -9.19 3.13 -7.07
CA THR A 121 -7.96 3.41 -7.82
C THR A 121 -7.90 2.60 -9.12
N ILE A 122 -8.23 1.31 -9.04
CA ILE A 122 -8.32 0.42 -10.20
C ILE A 122 -9.43 0.86 -11.15
N ALA A 123 -10.59 1.28 -10.63
CA ALA A 123 -11.69 1.78 -11.46
C ALA A 123 -11.31 3.08 -12.20
N LEU A 124 -10.61 4.00 -11.54
CA LEU A 124 -10.06 5.21 -12.18
C LEU A 124 -9.03 4.85 -13.26
N ALA A 125 -8.13 3.91 -12.97
CA ALA A 125 -7.19 3.40 -13.95
C ALA A 125 -7.91 2.75 -15.15
N ASN A 126 -8.94 1.95 -14.91
CA ASN A 126 -9.73 1.31 -15.98
C ASN A 126 -10.53 2.32 -16.80
N ALA A 127 -11.03 3.39 -16.17
CA ALA A 127 -11.67 4.49 -16.88
C ALA A 127 -10.70 5.19 -17.85
N LEU A 128 -9.43 5.41 -17.46
CA LEU A 128 -8.38 5.81 -18.41
C LEU A 128 -8.27 4.83 -19.56
N ASN A 129 -8.19 3.55 -19.21
CA ASN A 129 -7.90 2.50 -20.16
C ASN A 129 -9.03 2.29 -21.18
N SER A 130 -10.25 2.74 -20.88
CA SER A 130 -11.36 2.72 -21.84
C SER A 130 -11.23 3.74 -22.98
N ARG A 131 -10.43 4.80 -22.81
CA ARG A 131 -10.20 5.82 -23.84
C ARG A 131 -9.05 5.47 -24.77
N ASP A 132 -8.10 4.68 -24.31
CA ASP A 132 -6.96 4.23 -25.08
C ASP A 132 -7.06 2.71 -25.24
N GLN A 133 -7.37 2.22 -26.45
CA GLN A 133 -7.60 0.79 -26.75
C GLN A 133 -6.44 -0.14 -26.32
N TYR A 134 -5.31 0.41 -25.88
CA TYR A 134 -4.05 -0.23 -25.60
C TYR A 134 -3.73 -0.47 -24.10
N THR A 135 -4.44 0.15 -23.15
CA THR A 135 -3.83 0.44 -21.83
C THR A 135 -4.28 -0.41 -20.62
N SER A 136 -5.29 -1.28 -20.74
CA SER A 136 -5.71 -2.13 -19.61
C SER A 136 -4.60 -3.08 -19.14
N HIS A 137 -3.88 -3.71 -20.06
CA HIS A 137 -2.77 -4.59 -19.70
C HIS A 137 -1.48 -3.82 -19.38
N HIS A 138 -1.28 -2.65 -20.00
CA HIS A 138 -0.08 -1.85 -19.82
C HIS A 138 0.10 -1.40 -18.36
N SER A 139 -0.85 -0.64 -17.82
CA SER A 139 -0.74 -0.11 -16.46
C SER A 139 -0.64 -1.21 -15.39
N GLU A 140 -1.30 -2.35 -15.61
CA GLU A 140 -1.18 -3.53 -14.75
C GLU A 140 0.21 -4.17 -14.82
N ASN A 141 0.77 -4.33 -16.02
CA ASN A 141 2.12 -4.87 -16.20
C ASN A 141 3.18 -3.94 -15.60
N VAL A 142 3.07 -2.62 -15.84
CA VAL A 142 3.96 -1.62 -15.23
C VAL A 142 3.89 -1.70 -13.72
N ALA A 143 2.69 -1.79 -13.14
CA ALA A 143 2.54 -1.97 -11.69
C ALA A 143 3.17 -3.28 -11.20
N ARG A 144 2.97 -4.39 -11.92
CA ARG A 144 3.56 -5.70 -11.59
C ARG A 144 5.08 -5.65 -11.57
N TYR A 145 5.72 -5.19 -12.64
CA TYR A 145 7.19 -5.10 -12.72
C TYR A 145 7.75 -4.11 -11.69
N SER A 146 7.08 -2.98 -11.48
CA SER A 146 7.49 -2.00 -10.46
C SER A 146 7.49 -2.60 -9.05
N VAL A 147 6.48 -3.42 -8.72
CA VAL A 147 6.42 -4.14 -7.43
C VAL A 147 7.54 -5.18 -7.33
N GLN A 148 7.80 -5.96 -8.38
CA GLN A 148 8.89 -6.94 -8.37
C GLN A 148 10.26 -6.29 -8.14
N ILE A 149 10.53 -5.16 -8.80
CA ILE A 149 11.75 -4.36 -8.57
C ILE A 149 11.81 -3.92 -7.09
N ALA A 150 10.71 -3.33 -6.59
CA ALA A 150 10.64 -2.83 -5.21
C ALA A 150 10.85 -3.93 -4.16
N GLU A 151 10.28 -5.12 -4.37
CA GLU A 151 10.46 -6.29 -3.50
C GLU A 151 11.92 -6.78 -3.52
N LYS A 152 12.55 -6.83 -4.70
CA LYS A 152 13.97 -7.19 -4.86
C LYS A 152 14.91 -6.17 -4.19
N MET A 153 14.50 -4.90 -4.15
CA MET A 153 15.15 -3.82 -3.39
C MET A 153 14.91 -3.90 -1.86
N ASN A 154 14.16 -4.90 -1.37
CA ASN A 154 13.76 -5.04 0.03
C ASN A 154 12.94 -3.84 0.56
N LEU A 155 12.18 -3.17 -0.32
CA LEU A 155 11.27 -2.11 0.12
C LEU A 155 10.11 -2.70 0.94
N SER A 156 9.55 -1.88 1.83
CA SER A 156 8.45 -2.33 2.68
C SER A 156 7.17 -2.58 1.88
N LYS A 157 6.30 -3.49 2.36
CA LYS A 157 5.00 -3.77 1.71
C LYS A 157 4.16 -2.52 1.45
N GLU A 158 4.22 -1.54 2.35
CA GLU A 158 3.56 -0.24 2.18
C GLU A 158 4.14 0.54 1.00
N SER A 159 5.46 0.55 0.84
CA SER A 159 6.13 1.16 -0.30
C SER A 159 5.76 0.45 -1.60
N CYS A 160 5.73 -0.89 -1.62
CA CYS A 160 5.27 -1.65 -2.78
C CYS A 160 3.82 -1.31 -3.15
N GLU A 161 2.93 -1.14 -2.18
CA GLU A 161 1.53 -0.76 -2.44
C GLU A 161 1.40 0.68 -2.97
N ILE A 162 2.22 1.61 -2.48
CA ILE A 162 2.29 2.98 -3.03
C ILE A 162 2.78 2.95 -4.48
N ILE A 163 3.85 2.20 -4.75
CA ILE A 163 4.40 2.02 -6.10
C ILE A 163 3.36 1.40 -7.02
N ARG A 164 2.66 0.36 -6.57
CA ARG A 164 1.58 -0.29 -7.33
C ARG A 164 0.49 0.71 -7.72
N LYS A 165 -0.03 1.47 -6.75
CA LYS A 165 -1.08 2.48 -7.00
C LYS A 165 -0.59 3.61 -7.91
N GLY A 166 0.63 4.10 -7.70
CA GLY A 166 1.22 5.14 -8.54
C GLY A 166 1.47 4.67 -9.96
N ALA A 167 1.94 3.44 -10.14
CA ALA A 167 2.11 2.81 -11.45
C ALA A 167 0.77 2.61 -12.17
N LEU A 168 -0.30 2.22 -11.48
CA LEU A 168 -1.63 2.12 -12.09
C LEU A 168 -2.17 3.48 -12.57
N LEU A 169 -1.75 4.58 -11.93
CA LEU A 169 -2.23 5.93 -12.19
C LEU A 169 -1.23 6.83 -12.92
N HIS A 170 -0.04 6.32 -13.30
CA HIS A 170 1.05 7.16 -13.82
C HIS A 170 0.60 7.99 -15.03
N ASP A 171 -0.26 7.40 -15.86
CA ASP A 171 -0.82 7.96 -17.08
C ASP A 171 -2.18 8.65 -16.93
N ILE A 172 -2.68 8.88 -15.70
CA ILE A 172 -4.03 9.47 -15.45
C ILE A 172 -4.25 10.81 -16.18
N GLY A 173 -3.18 11.56 -16.42
CA GLY A 173 -3.27 12.83 -17.14
C GLY A 173 -3.57 12.70 -18.63
N LYS A 174 -3.46 11.50 -19.23
CA LYS A 174 -3.83 11.27 -20.64
C LYS A 174 -5.30 11.59 -20.94
N ILE A 175 -6.18 11.63 -19.92
CA ILE A 175 -7.57 12.14 -20.05
C ILE A 175 -7.60 13.55 -20.61
N GLY A 176 -6.65 14.39 -20.19
CA GLY A 176 -6.58 15.79 -20.60
C GLY A 176 -5.94 16.01 -21.98
N ILE A 177 -5.48 14.94 -22.65
CA ILE A 177 -4.86 15.03 -23.97
C ILE A 177 -5.92 14.89 -25.06
N PRO A 178 -5.90 15.74 -26.12
CA PRO A 178 -6.81 15.61 -27.25
C PRO A 178 -6.71 14.25 -27.95
N GLU A 179 -7.87 13.70 -28.34
CA GLU A 179 -7.99 12.35 -28.92
C GLU A 179 -7.28 12.22 -30.28
N ASP A 180 -7.32 13.27 -31.08
CA ASP A 180 -6.65 13.37 -32.38
C ASP A 180 -5.12 13.34 -32.27
N ILE A 181 -4.57 13.75 -31.12
CA ILE A 181 -3.15 13.65 -30.79
C ILE A 181 -2.83 12.28 -30.20
N LEU A 182 -3.59 11.84 -29.19
CA LEU A 182 -3.32 10.58 -28.48
C LEU A 182 -3.48 9.35 -29.38
N GLY A 183 -4.51 9.33 -30.25
CA GLY A 183 -4.80 8.25 -31.18
C GLY A 183 -4.08 8.35 -32.53
N LYS A 184 -3.13 9.28 -32.70
CA LYS A 184 -2.46 9.53 -33.99
C LYS A 184 -1.61 8.31 -34.40
N LYS A 185 -1.90 7.74 -35.58
CA LYS A 185 -1.17 6.58 -36.14
C LYS A 185 0.20 6.92 -36.76
N GLY A 186 0.50 8.20 -36.94
CA GLY A 186 1.74 8.69 -37.54
C GLY A 186 2.70 9.27 -36.50
N LYS A 187 3.83 9.81 -36.97
CA LYS A 187 4.71 10.60 -36.09
C LYS A 187 3.98 11.85 -35.62
N LEU A 188 4.18 12.18 -34.34
CA LEU A 188 3.74 13.44 -33.78
C LEU A 188 4.64 14.57 -34.30
N THR A 189 4.06 15.77 -34.45
CA THR A 189 4.86 16.99 -34.60
C THR A 189 5.48 17.37 -33.26
N ASP A 190 6.44 18.29 -33.27
CA ASP A 190 7.06 18.76 -32.02
C ASP A 190 6.03 19.42 -31.11
N GLU A 191 5.08 20.18 -31.67
CA GLU A 191 3.99 20.81 -30.90
C GLU A 191 3.04 19.77 -30.27
N GLU A 192 2.66 18.75 -31.04
CA GLU A 192 1.84 17.64 -30.54
C GLU A 192 2.57 16.86 -29.44
N TYR A 193 3.88 16.66 -29.58
CA TYR A 193 4.69 15.99 -28.58
C TYR A 193 4.79 16.79 -27.28
N GLU A 194 4.93 18.13 -27.35
CA GLU A 194 4.88 19.00 -26.17
C GLU A 194 3.52 18.93 -25.45
N ILE A 195 2.42 18.77 -26.20
CA ILE A 195 1.09 18.53 -25.59
C ILE A 195 1.10 17.19 -24.83
N ILE A 196 1.61 16.11 -25.42
CA ILE A 196 1.70 14.82 -24.71
C ILE A 196 2.56 14.92 -23.45
N LYS A 197 3.69 15.65 -23.48
CA LYS A 197 4.54 15.85 -22.29
C LYS A 197 3.83 16.54 -21.12
N SER A 198 2.67 17.15 -21.34
CA SER A 198 1.89 17.78 -20.27
C SER A 198 1.15 16.77 -19.38
N HIS A 199 0.98 15.51 -19.81
CA HIS A 199 0.16 14.54 -19.07
C HIS A 199 0.65 14.24 -17.64
N PRO A 200 1.95 14.23 -17.27
CA PRO A 200 2.35 14.03 -15.88
C PRO A 200 1.84 15.17 -14.99
N THR A 201 1.95 16.41 -15.47
CA THR A 201 1.48 17.61 -14.77
C THR A 201 -0.05 17.66 -14.68
N LEU A 202 -0.75 17.32 -15.76
CA LEU A 202 -2.21 17.21 -15.77
C LEU A 202 -2.67 16.13 -14.79
N GLY A 203 -2.05 14.96 -14.83
CA GLY A 203 -2.37 13.84 -13.96
C GLY A 203 -2.18 14.19 -12.50
N HIS A 204 -1.02 14.74 -12.15
CA HIS A 204 -0.76 15.28 -10.81
C HIS A 204 -1.85 16.27 -10.37
N ASN A 205 -2.20 17.23 -11.23
CA ASN A 205 -3.22 18.24 -10.90
C ASN A 205 -4.64 17.66 -10.72
N MET A 206 -4.97 16.57 -11.41
CA MET A 206 -6.25 15.88 -11.25
C MET A 206 -6.36 15.18 -9.89
N ILE A 207 -5.30 14.52 -9.45
CA ILE A 207 -5.36 13.64 -8.25
C ILE A 207 -4.72 14.24 -6.99
N LYS A 208 -4.07 15.43 -7.06
CA LYS A 208 -3.41 16.07 -5.91
C LYS A 208 -4.32 16.38 -4.72
N HIS A 209 -5.63 16.44 -4.94
CA HIS A 209 -6.61 16.72 -3.89
C HIS A 209 -6.92 15.49 -3.02
N ILE A 210 -6.44 14.30 -3.40
CA ILE A 210 -6.59 13.08 -2.61
C ILE A 210 -5.53 13.11 -1.49
N GLY A 211 -5.99 13.33 -0.25
CA GLY A 211 -5.13 13.64 0.89
C GLY A 211 -4.05 12.59 1.20
N ASP A 212 -4.32 11.31 0.96
CA ASP A 212 -3.36 10.23 1.20
C ASP A 212 -2.22 10.21 0.17
N PHE A 213 -2.47 10.65 -1.07
CA PHE A 213 -1.50 10.59 -2.17
C PHE A 213 -0.36 11.60 -1.98
N HIS A 214 -0.64 12.74 -1.35
CA HIS A 214 0.35 13.78 -1.09
C HIS A 214 1.37 13.36 -0.01
N LYS A 215 0.98 12.47 0.91
CA LYS A 215 1.83 12.10 2.05
C LYS A 215 2.72 10.90 1.77
N ASN A 216 2.35 10.08 0.79
CA ASN A 216 2.95 8.75 0.61
C ASN A 216 3.97 8.69 -0.55
N GLY A 217 3.99 9.67 -1.46
CA GLY A 217 4.90 9.72 -2.61
C GLY A 217 4.26 9.23 -3.92
N LEU A 218 2.94 8.97 -3.93
CA LEU A 218 2.23 8.55 -5.14
C LEU A 218 2.19 9.66 -6.20
N LEU A 219 1.94 10.90 -5.77
CA LEU A 219 1.90 12.06 -6.69
C LEU A 219 3.23 12.25 -7.42
N ASP A 220 4.35 11.96 -6.76
CA ASP A 220 5.68 12.03 -7.34
C ASP A 220 5.88 11.01 -8.47
N ILE A 221 5.27 9.83 -8.36
CA ILE A 221 5.31 8.82 -9.43
C ILE A 221 4.61 9.38 -10.67
N VAL A 222 3.37 9.88 -10.51
CA VAL A 222 2.59 10.43 -11.61
C VAL A 222 3.29 11.63 -12.24
N LEU A 223 3.91 12.49 -11.44
CA LEU A 223 4.56 13.71 -11.95
C LEU A 223 5.93 13.47 -12.59
N TYR A 224 6.72 12.51 -12.08
CA TYR A 224 8.14 12.38 -12.41
C TYR A 224 8.54 11.07 -13.10
N HIS A 225 7.60 10.18 -13.45
CA HIS A 225 7.94 8.91 -14.13
C HIS A 225 8.60 9.08 -15.51
N HIS A 226 8.55 10.28 -16.10
CA HIS A 226 9.28 10.63 -17.33
C HIS A 226 10.53 11.50 -17.10
N GLU A 227 10.90 11.74 -15.84
CA GLU A 227 12.21 12.30 -15.53
C GLU A 227 13.32 11.29 -15.85
N ARG A 228 14.44 11.78 -16.36
CA ARG A 228 15.58 10.95 -16.77
C ARG A 228 16.75 11.17 -15.84
N TYR A 229 17.46 10.09 -15.49
CA TYR A 229 18.59 10.15 -14.57
C TYR A 229 19.68 11.17 -15.00
N ASP A 230 19.83 11.41 -16.31
CA ASP A 230 20.73 12.39 -16.92
C ASP A 230 20.25 13.86 -16.88
N GLY A 231 19.02 14.12 -16.45
CA GLY A 231 18.40 15.44 -16.38
C GLY A 231 17.75 15.91 -17.68
N LYS A 232 17.63 15.06 -18.70
CA LYS A 232 17.00 15.39 -19.99
C LYS A 232 15.51 15.02 -20.07
N GLY A 233 14.93 14.63 -18.93
CA GLY A 233 13.53 14.26 -18.82
C GLY A 233 12.61 15.46 -18.69
N TYR A 234 11.35 15.19 -18.39
CA TYR A 234 10.30 16.17 -18.18
C TYR A 234 9.39 15.73 -17.03
N PRO A 235 8.63 16.63 -16.39
CA PRO A 235 8.39 18.03 -16.75
C PRO A 235 9.39 19.06 -16.21
N ILE A 236 10.23 18.73 -15.23
CA ILE A 236 11.12 19.67 -14.54
C ILE A 236 12.58 19.54 -15.00
N GLY A 237 13.01 18.34 -15.40
CA GLY A 237 14.41 18.06 -15.73
C GLY A 237 15.25 17.73 -14.50
N LEU A 238 14.65 17.00 -13.55
CA LEU A 238 15.33 16.53 -12.34
C LEU A 238 16.47 15.57 -12.71
N LYS A 239 17.58 15.62 -11.97
CA LYS A 239 18.77 14.81 -12.28
C LYS A 239 19.13 13.86 -11.14
N GLY A 240 19.47 12.63 -11.49
CA GLY A 240 19.94 11.61 -10.56
C GLY A 240 18.99 11.38 -9.39
N ASN A 241 19.53 11.46 -8.16
CA ASN A 241 18.78 11.26 -6.92
C ASN A 241 17.77 12.37 -6.58
N GLN A 242 17.70 13.45 -7.36
CA GLN A 242 16.61 14.42 -7.23
C GLN A 242 15.27 13.82 -7.66
N ILE A 243 15.30 12.82 -8.55
CA ILE A 243 14.12 12.08 -8.97
C ILE A 243 13.71 11.14 -7.84
N PRO A 244 12.45 11.21 -7.35
CA PRO A 244 11.97 10.32 -6.31
C PRO A 244 12.15 8.85 -6.68
N LEU A 245 12.58 8.03 -5.71
CA LEU A 245 12.92 6.62 -5.94
C LEU A 245 11.80 5.85 -6.64
N PHE A 246 10.55 6.04 -6.20
CA PHE A 246 9.41 5.33 -6.77
C PHE A 246 9.15 5.70 -8.23
N ALA A 247 9.38 6.97 -8.62
CA ALA A 247 9.27 7.39 -10.02
C ALA A 247 10.36 6.74 -10.88
N ARG A 248 11.61 6.63 -10.38
CA ARG A 248 12.70 5.94 -11.08
C ARG A 248 12.42 4.46 -11.30
N ILE A 249 11.81 3.78 -10.32
CA ILE A 249 11.36 2.38 -10.46
C ILE A 249 10.31 2.26 -11.58
N VAL A 250 9.28 3.11 -11.52
CA VAL A 250 8.17 3.07 -12.48
C VAL A 250 8.64 3.41 -13.90
N ALA A 251 9.59 4.34 -14.07
CA ALA A 251 10.15 4.70 -15.37
C ALA A 251 10.78 3.52 -16.13
N ILE A 252 11.46 2.61 -15.40
CA ILE A 252 12.06 1.40 -15.99
C ILE A 252 10.95 0.42 -16.39
N ALA A 253 9.99 0.18 -15.49
CA ALA A 253 8.88 -0.74 -15.74
C ALA A 253 7.98 -0.29 -16.91
N ASP A 254 7.69 1.01 -17.00
CA ASP A 254 6.95 1.64 -18.10
C ASP A 254 7.68 1.45 -19.43
N THR A 255 8.98 1.76 -19.47
CA THR A 255 9.76 1.57 -20.70
C THR A 255 9.82 0.12 -21.12
N PHE A 256 10.02 -0.81 -20.18
CA PHE A 256 10.04 -2.25 -20.48
C PHE A 256 8.73 -2.70 -21.12
N ASP A 257 7.60 -2.41 -20.47
CA ASP A 257 6.30 -2.82 -20.97
C ASP A 257 5.96 -2.15 -22.31
N ALA A 258 6.28 -0.87 -22.47
CA ALA A 258 6.08 -0.13 -23.71
C ALA A 258 6.90 -0.71 -24.88
N ILE A 259 8.07 -1.32 -24.63
CA ILE A 259 8.83 -2.03 -25.66
C ILE A 259 8.16 -3.37 -25.97
N THR A 260 7.89 -4.19 -24.95
CA THR A 260 7.42 -5.58 -25.10
C THR A 260 5.98 -5.71 -25.58
N THR A 261 5.14 -4.68 -25.37
CA THR A 261 3.71 -4.73 -25.70
C THR A 261 3.41 -4.07 -27.05
N LYS A 262 4.29 -3.21 -27.62
CA LYS A 262 3.96 -2.34 -28.78
C LYS A 262 4.00 -3.01 -30.14
N ARG A 263 4.44 -4.26 -30.26
CA ARG A 263 4.74 -4.87 -31.56
C ARG A 263 3.91 -6.12 -31.82
N VAL A 264 2.70 -5.90 -32.31
CA VAL A 264 1.73 -6.91 -32.79
C VAL A 264 2.29 -7.88 -33.87
N TYR A 265 3.56 -7.77 -34.29
CA TYR A 265 4.08 -8.50 -35.46
C TYR A 265 5.51 -9.07 -35.34
N ARG A 266 6.10 -9.31 -34.15
CA ARG A 266 7.40 -10.02 -34.08
C ARG A 266 7.48 -11.04 -32.93
N GLU A 267 8.01 -12.21 -33.28
CA GLU A 267 8.21 -13.39 -32.42
C GLU A 267 9.17 -13.14 -31.24
N GLU A 268 9.04 -14.02 -30.24
CA GLU A 268 9.77 -14.40 -29.01
C GLU A 268 11.09 -13.72 -28.58
N TYR A 269 11.72 -12.85 -29.37
CA TYR A 269 12.99 -12.16 -29.10
C TYR A 269 12.84 -10.72 -28.55
N ASP A 270 11.64 -10.24 -28.20
CA ASP A 270 11.40 -8.83 -27.80
C ASP A 270 11.83 -8.52 -26.34
N ILE A 271 11.91 -9.54 -25.49
CA ILE A 271 12.38 -9.38 -24.10
C ILE A 271 13.89 -9.10 -24.09
N GLU A 272 14.71 -9.89 -24.79
CA GLU A 272 16.16 -9.65 -24.86
C GLU A 272 16.48 -8.26 -25.40
N TYR A 273 15.74 -7.81 -26.42
CA TYR A 273 15.86 -6.46 -26.95
C TYR A 273 15.50 -5.39 -25.91
N ALA A 274 14.39 -5.56 -25.18
CA ALA A 274 14.00 -4.64 -24.12
C ALA A 274 15.04 -4.58 -22.98
N LEU A 275 15.60 -5.73 -22.58
CA LEU A 275 16.65 -5.82 -21.57
C LEU A 275 17.94 -5.12 -22.03
N ASP A 276 18.36 -5.34 -23.27
CA ASP A 276 19.53 -4.68 -23.87
C ASP A 276 19.33 -3.17 -24.00
N GLU A 277 18.15 -2.71 -24.40
CA GLU A 277 17.84 -1.28 -24.48
C GLU A 277 17.86 -0.60 -23.10
N ILE A 278 17.33 -1.27 -22.07
CA ILE A 278 17.39 -0.79 -20.68
C ILE A 278 18.84 -0.73 -20.20
N GLN A 279 19.64 -1.77 -20.49
CA GLN A 279 21.06 -1.82 -20.14
C GLN A 279 21.88 -0.73 -20.83
N LYS A 280 21.65 -0.46 -22.12
CA LYS A 280 22.31 0.62 -22.88
C LYS A 280 22.03 2.02 -22.33
N ASN A 281 20.86 2.19 -21.70
CA ASN A 281 20.40 3.44 -21.12
C ASN A 281 20.69 3.57 -19.60
N LYS A 282 21.41 2.59 -19.03
CA LYS A 282 21.91 2.60 -17.64
C LYS A 282 22.77 3.85 -17.37
N GLY A 283 22.46 4.57 -16.30
CA GLY A 283 23.13 5.81 -15.91
C GLY A 283 22.80 7.03 -16.79
N LYS A 284 21.98 6.85 -17.83
CA LYS A 284 21.48 7.92 -18.70
C LYS A 284 19.99 8.15 -18.45
N GLN A 285 19.13 7.33 -19.05
CA GLN A 285 17.70 7.42 -18.79
C GLN A 285 17.37 6.89 -17.40
N PHE A 286 18.03 5.80 -17.01
CA PHE A 286 17.69 5.03 -15.83
C PHE A 286 18.79 5.08 -14.78
N ASP A 287 18.38 4.93 -13.52
CA ASP A 287 19.29 4.72 -12.41
C ASP A 287 20.06 3.41 -12.59
N SER A 288 21.37 3.47 -12.39
CA SER A 288 22.24 2.30 -12.52
C SER A 288 21.92 1.20 -11.53
N GLU A 289 21.61 1.53 -10.27
CA GLU A 289 21.32 0.54 -9.23
C GLU A 289 20.02 -0.20 -9.53
N ILE A 290 18.99 0.54 -9.95
CA ILE A 290 17.66 -0.04 -10.21
C ILE A 290 17.70 -0.89 -11.50
N VAL A 291 18.48 -0.50 -12.51
CA VAL A 291 18.70 -1.33 -13.71
C VAL A 291 19.31 -2.67 -13.35
N ASP A 292 20.36 -2.71 -12.52
CA ASP A 292 20.99 -3.97 -12.12
C ASP A 292 20.00 -4.89 -11.39
N ILE A 293 19.18 -4.31 -10.52
CA ILE A 293 18.15 -5.04 -9.79
C ILE A 293 17.07 -5.56 -10.75
N PHE A 294 16.63 -4.73 -11.69
CA PHE A 294 15.64 -5.11 -12.69
C PHE A 294 16.14 -6.26 -13.58
N LEU A 295 17.36 -6.20 -14.10
CA LEU A 295 17.93 -7.26 -14.92
C LEU A 295 18.05 -8.58 -14.15
N SER A 296 18.41 -8.52 -12.86
CA SER A 296 18.48 -9.71 -11.99
C SER A 296 17.16 -10.45 -11.78
N LEU A 297 16.02 -9.85 -12.18
CA LEU A 297 14.72 -10.53 -12.21
C LEU A 297 14.63 -11.56 -13.33
N PHE A 298 15.45 -11.43 -14.38
CA PHE A 298 15.46 -12.27 -15.57
C PHE A 298 16.64 -13.26 -15.61
N ASP A 299 17.66 -13.06 -14.77
CA ASP A 299 18.83 -13.95 -14.64
C ASP A 299 18.52 -15.32 -14.02
N GLN A 300 17.25 -15.62 -13.70
CA GLN A 300 16.80 -16.93 -13.22
C GLN A 300 16.25 -17.76 -14.39
N SER A 301 17.16 -18.23 -15.25
CA SER A 301 16.93 -19.30 -16.24
C SER A 301 18.01 -20.36 -16.11
#